data_AF-A0A2E4HC56-F1
#
_entry.id   AF-A0A2E4HC56-F1
#
_cell.length_a   1.000
_cell.length_b   1.000
_cell.length_c   1.000
_cell.angle_alpha   90.00
_cell.angle_beta   90.00
_cell.angle_gamma   90.00
#
_symmetry.space_group_name_H-M   'P 1'
#
loop_
_entity.id
_entity.type
_entity.pdbx_description
1 polymer ?
#
loop_
_entity_poly.entity_id
_entity_poly.type
_entity_poly.pdbx_seq_one_letter_code
_entity_poly.pdbx_strand_id
1 'polypeptide(L)'
;MKTDEEVVQQTLRKVPLIGQIELRDETSDLRTVLEYPIKTMNVIKSPVRYQVDTGALIVPDFPTIAEFQVEHFDVAHVVYNKPDKDEFILRKPRDITRKDGSVWTINDYSERKVYSGQNRLFA
;
A
#
# COMPACT_ATOMS: atom_id res chain seq x y z
N MET A 1 -15.75 1.72 8.71
CA MET A 1 -16.71 1.75 7.60
C MET A 1 -16.94 0.33 7.10
N LYS A 2 -18.20 -0.03 6.82
CA LYS A 2 -18.64 -1.41 6.57
C LYS A 2 -19.13 -1.66 5.14
N THR A 3 -19.46 -0.61 4.38
CA THR A 3 -19.95 -0.75 3.00
C THR A 3 -19.27 0.24 2.06
N ASP A 4 -19.26 -0.08 0.77
CA ASP A 4 -18.71 0.78 -0.27
C ASP A 4 -19.44 2.13 -0.33
N GLU A 5 -20.76 2.14 -0.09
CA GLU A 5 -21.56 3.37 -0.02
C GLU A 5 -21.10 4.30 1.09
N GLU A 6 -20.81 3.75 2.27
CA GLU A 6 -20.31 4.52 3.40
C GLU A 6 -18.96 5.15 3.05
N VAL A 7 -18.04 4.36 2.49
CA VAL A 7 -16.70 4.83 2.08
C VAL A 7 -16.82 5.96 1.05
N VAL A 8 -17.63 5.77 0.00
CA VAL A 8 -17.85 6.76 -1.05
C VAL A 8 -18.49 8.03 -0.48
N GLN A 9 -19.51 7.90 0.38
CA GLN A 9 -20.17 9.05 0.99
C GLN A 9 -19.22 9.87 1.89
N GLN A 10 -18.45 9.23 2.76
CA GLN A 10 -17.52 9.95 3.64
C GLN A 10 -16.39 10.63 2.85
N THR A 11 -15.88 9.96 1.81
CA THR A 11 -14.90 10.54 0.88
C THR A 11 -15.46 11.80 0.21
N LEU A 12 -16.69 11.75 -0.32
CA LEU A 12 -17.33 12.90 -0.98
C LEU A 12 -17.67 14.04 -0.01
N ARG A 13 -17.89 13.74 1.28
CA ARG A 13 -18.04 14.73 2.35
C ARG A 13 -16.71 15.34 2.80
N LYS A 14 -15.58 14.89 2.23
CA LYS A 14 -14.23 15.33 2.58
C LYS A 14 -13.90 15.08 4.05
N VAL A 15 -14.48 14.03 4.63
CA VAL A 15 -14.09 13.56 5.97
C VAL A 15 -12.69 12.95 5.87
N PRO A 16 -11.74 13.32 6.75
CA PRO A 16 -10.45 12.64 6.82
C PRO A 16 -10.64 11.16 7.11
N LEU A 17 -10.08 10.29 6.27
CA LEU A 17 -10.20 8.85 6.43
C LEU A 17 -8.87 8.25 6.89
N ILE A 18 -8.94 7.27 7.78
CA ILE A 18 -7.78 6.49 8.22
C ILE A 18 -7.92 5.07 7.67
N GLY A 19 -6.85 4.57 7.04
CA GLY A 19 -6.70 3.17 6.68
C GLY A 19 -5.93 2.43 7.75
N GLN A 20 -6.34 1.20 8.06
CA GLN A 20 -5.55 0.27 8.84
C GLN A 20 -5.43 -1.05 8.07
N ILE A 21 -4.21 -1.54 7.94
CA ILE A 21 -3.90 -2.82 7.32
C ILE A 21 -3.21 -3.70 8.34
N GLU A 22 -3.70 -4.92 8.50
CA GLU A 22 -3.01 -5.97 9.22
C GLU A 22 -2.37 -6.94 8.22
N LEU A 23 -1.05 -7.07 8.25
CA LEU A 23 -0.26 -7.99 7.42
C LEU A 23 0.28 -9.14 8.27
N ARG A 24 0.31 -10.33 7.68
CA ARG A 24 0.90 -11.52 8.28
C ARG A 24 1.91 -12.16 7.35
N ASP A 25 3.03 -12.58 7.91
CA ASP A 25 3.97 -13.45 7.23
C ASP A 25 3.78 -14.90 7.67
N GLU A 26 3.39 -15.75 6.72
CA GLU A 26 3.14 -17.18 6.98
C GLU A 26 4.42 -17.95 7.32
N THR A 27 5.60 -17.38 7.04
CA THR A 27 6.90 -18.04 7.27
C THR A 27 7.47 -17.74 8.66
N SER A 28 7.41 -16.49 9.10
CA SER A 28 8.00 -16.02 10.37
C SER A 28 6.99 -15.81 11.50
N ASP A 29 5.70 -16.00 11.24
CA ASP A 29 4.58 -15.68 12.17
C ASP A 29 4.57 -14.21 12.63
N LEU A 30 5.30 -13.33 11.91
CA LEU A 30 5.30 -11.91 12.20
C LEU A 30 3.99 -11.27 11.76
N ARG A 31 3.50 -10.38 12.63
CA ARG A 31 2.29 -9.57 12.41
C ARG A 31 2.67 -8.10 12.38
N THR A 32 2.29 -7.41 11.32
CA THR A 32 2.44 -5.95 11.21
C THR A 32 1.09 -5.29 11.12
N VAL A 33 0.89 -4.20 11.86
CA VAL A 33 -0.30 -3.35 11.75
C VAL A 33 0.13 -1.97 11.31
N LEU A 34 -0.33 -1.55 10.14
CA LEU A 34 -0.11 -0.22 9.59
C LEU A 34 -1.36 0.61 9.81
N GLU A 35 -1.22 1.83 10.31
CA GLU A 35 -2.29 2.81 10.36
C GLU A 35 -1.81 4.10 9.69
N TYR A 36 -2.60 4.62 8.75
CA TYR A 36 -2.18 5.73 7.91
C TYR A 36 -3.37 6.58 7.45
N PRO A 37 -3.15 7.89 7.23
CA PRO A 37 -4.17 8.72 6.59
C PRO A 37 -4.32 8.33 5.13
N ILE A 38 -5.57 8.22 4.68
CA ILE A 38 -5.88 8.06 3.27
C ILE A 38 -5.79 9.42 2.61
N LYS A 39 -4.74 9.60 1.82
CA LYS A 39 -4.45 10.85 1.11
C LYS A 39 -5.20 10.94 -0.21
N THR A 40 -5.37 9.79 -0.87
CA THR A 40 -6.09 9.71 -2.14
C THR A 40 -7.00 8.49 -2.15
N MET A 41 -8.25 8.73 -2.54
CA MET A 41 -9.31 7.74 -2.70
C MET A 41 -10.02 8.02 -4.02
N ASN A 42 -9.98 7.06 -4.95
CA ASN A 42 -10.76 7.13 -6.18
C ASN A 42 -12.17 6.61 -5.89
N VAL A 43 -13.21 7.31 -6.39
CA VAL A 43 -14.61 6.91 -6.15
C VAL A 43 -15.45 6.99 -7.41
N ILE A 44 -16.41 6.07 -7.55
CA ILE A 44 -17.47 6.07 -8.56
C ILE A 44 -18.80 6.00 -7.81
N LYS A 45 -19.77 6.85 -8.17
CA LYS A 45 -21.09 6.89 -7.52
C LYS A 45 -22.09 5.88 -8.09
N SER A 46 -21.94 5.51 -9.36
CA SER A 46 -22.82 4.56 -10.05
C SER A 46 -22.03 3.83 -11.15
N PRO A 47 -21.76 2.52 -11.00
CA PRO A 47 -21.95 1.73 -9.78
C PRO A 47 -21.10 2.26 -8.61
N VAL A 48 -21.57 2.10 -7.38
CA VAL A 48 -20.81 2.50 -6.19
C VAL A 48 -19.54 1.67 -6.10
N ARG A 49 -18.38 2.33 -6.17
CA ARG A 49 -17.05 1.72 -6.04
C ARG A 49 -16.08 2.72 -5.44
N TYR A 50 -15.09 2.21 -4.74
CA TYR A 50 -13.93 2.99 -4.33
C TYR A 50 -12.64 2.25 -4.62
N GLN A 51 -11.51 2.95 -4.59
CA GLN A 51 -10.18 2.38 -4.54
C GLN A 51 -9.31 3.30 -3.68
N VAL A 52 -8.76 2.76 -2.60
CA VAL A 52 -7.66 3.39 -1.89
C VAL A 52 -6.45 3.38 -2.78
N ASP A 53 -5.79 4.52 -2.93
CA ASP A 53 -4.59 4.69 -3.75
C ASP A 53 -3.65 5.63 -3.00
N THR A 54 -3.06 5.15 -1.91
CA THR A 54 -2.33 6.02 -0.97
C THR A 54 -0.88 5.57 -0.83
N GLY A 55 0.01 6.55 -0.82
CA GLY A 55 1.42 6.36 -0.54
C GLY A 55 2.13 7.69 -0.36
N ALA A 56 3.39 7.69 0.02
CA ALA A 56 4.16 6.51 0.41
C ALA A 56 3.80 6.01 1.83
N LEU A 57 3.88 4.68 2.03
CA LEU A 57 3.78 3.97 3.30
C LEU A 57 5.07 3.19 3.58
N ILE A 58 5.43 3.04 4.84
CA ILE A 58 6.52 2.15 5.26
C ILE A 58 5.92 0.77 5.51
N VAL A 59 6.40 -0.26 4.84
CA VAL A 59 5.84 -1.62 4.88
C VAL A 59 6.93 -2.63 5.25
N PRO A 60 6.62 -3.73 5.93
CA PRO A 60 7.62 -4.73 6.30
C PRO A 60 8.15 -5.44 5.04
N ASP A 61 9.44 -5.76 5.05
CA ASP A 61 10.08 -6.68 4.11
C ASP A 61 10.45 -7.97 4.84
N PHE A 62 9.46 -8.83 5.06
CA PHE A 62 9.60 -10.04 5.90
C PHE A 62 10.77 -10.97 5.53
N PRO A 63 11.09 -11.22 4.24
CA PRO A 63 12.20 -12.09 3.87
C PRO A 63 13.58 -11.48 4.13
N THR A 64 13.69 -10.17 4.38
CA THR A 64 14.99 -9.50 4.50
C THR A 64 15.68 -9.89 5.80
N ILE A 65 16.96 -10.25 5.68
CA ILE A 65 17.86 -10.50 6.79
C ILE A 65 18.87 -9.35 6.77
N ALA A 66 18.77 -8.44 7.73
CA ALA A 66 19.63 -7.26 7.78
C ALA A 66 20.22 -7.03 9.17
N GLU A 67 21.33 -6.29 9.24
CA GLU A 67 22.01 -5.96 10.49
C GLU A 67 21.16 -5.01 11.34
N PHE A 68 20.57 -3.99 10.70
CA PHE A 68 19.77 -3.00 11.39
C PHE A 68 18.27 -3.24 11.17
N GLN A 69 17.50 -3.04 12.25
CA GLN A 69 16.04 -3.20 12.21
C GLN A 69 15.37 -2.28 11.17
N VAL A 70 15.93 -1.09 10.93
CA VAL A 70 15.39 -0.13 9.95
C VAL A 70 15.45 -0.64 8.51
N GLU A 71 16.31 -1.62 8.22
CA GLU A 71 16.49 -2.19 6.89
C GLU A 71 15.44 -3.26 6.54
N HIS A 72 14.60 -3.67 7.50
CA HIS A 72 13.50 -4.63 7.30
C HIS A 72 12.23 -3.96 6.78
N PHE A 73 12.35 -2.77 6.20
CA PHE A 73 11.21 -1.99 5.72
C PHE A 73 11.43 -1.48 4.31
N ASP A 74 10.35 -1.54 3.52
CA ASP A 74 10.22 -0.93 2.21
C ASP A 74 9.35 0.31 2.26
N VAL A 75 9.39 1.07 1.16
CA VAL A 75 8.49 2.19 0.91
C VAL A 75 7.54 1.82 -0.22
N ALA A 76 6.23 1.96 -0.02
CA ALA A 76 5.23 1.50 -0.98
C ALA A 76 4.08 2.49 -1.21
N HIS A 77 3.45 2.41 -2.39
CA HIS A 77 2.07 2.83 -2.57
C HIS A 77 1.17 1.61 -2.34
N VAL A 78 0.06 1.79 -1.63
CA VAL A 78 -0.95 0.74 -1.44
C VAL A 78 -2.18 1.03 -2.29
N VAL A 79 -2.67 -0.02 -2.95
CA VAL A 79 -3.85 0.01 -3.80
C VAL A 79 -4.78 -1.14 -3.42
N TYR A 80 -6.02 -0.82 -3.04
CA TYR A 80 -7.05 -1.81 -2.78
C TYR A 80 -8.46 -1.25 -2.89
N ASN A 81 -9.41 -2.13 -3.18
CA ASN A 81 -10.84 -1.87 -3.18
C ASN A 81 -11.64 -2.96 -2.46
N LYS A 82 -10.95 -3.86 -1.76
CA LYS A 82 -11.53 -4.97 -1.00
C LYS A 82 -10.84 -5.09 0.36
N PRO A 83 -11.54 -5.62 1.37
CA PRO A 83 -11.01 -5.72 2.73
C PRO A 83 -9.97 -6.82 2.92
N ASP A 84 -9.78 -7.72 1.97
CA ASP A 84 -8.99 -8.96 2.11
C ASP A 84 -7.82 -9.04 1.11
N LYS A 85 -7.60 -8.00 0.31
CA LYS A 85 -6.55 -8.00 -0.72
C LYS A 85 -5.99 -6.60 -0.96
N ASP A 86 -4.68 -6.48 -0.76
CA ASP A 86 -3.90 -5.30 -1.05
C ASP A 86 -2.82 -5.56 -2.08
N GLU A 87 -2.60 -4.57 -2.94
CA GLU A 87 -1.44 -4.54 -3.82
C GLU A 87 -0.55 -3.39 -3.39
N PHE A 88 0.67 -3.73 -3.00
CA PHE A 88 1.72 -2.78 -2.65
C PHE A 88 2.66 -2.63 -3.82
N ILE A 89 2.80 -1.41 -4.33
CA ILE A 89 3.81 -1.08 -5.32
C ILE A 89 5.02 -0.58 -4.55
N LEU A 90 6.05 -1.39 -4.44
CA LEU A 90 7.27 -1.13 -3.70
C LEU A 90 8.22 -0.24 -4.51
N ARG A 91 8.84 0.71 -3.82
CA ARG A 91 9.91 1.54 -4.37
C ARG A 91 11.24 0.81 -4.23
N LYS A 92 11.75 0.29 -5.34
CA LYS A 92 12.99 -0.49 -5.39
C LYS A 92 14.00 0.14 -6.36
N PRO A 93 15.31 -0.14 -6.18
CA PRO A 93 16.30 0.19 -7.19
C PRO A 93 15.99 -0.52 -8.51
N ARG A 94 16.06 0.23 -9.62
CA ARG A 94 15.83 -0.27 -10.97
C ARG A 94 16.83 0.35 -11.93
N ASP A 95 17.43 -0.50 -12.75
CA ASP A 95 18.33 -0.07 -13.81
C ASP A 95 17.56 0.38 -15.05
N ILE A 96 17.99 1.49 -15.63
CA ILE A 96 17.49 2.03 -16.88
C ILE A 96 18.66 2.18 -17.84
N THR A 97 18.62 1.41 -18.93
CA THR A 97 19.58 1.53 -20.04
C THR A 97 19.25 2.73 -20.89
N ARG A 98 20.24 3.60 -21.10
CA ARG A 98 20.13 4.81 -21.92
C ARG A 98 20.47 4.51 -23.37
N LYS A 99 20.12 5.45 -24.26
CA LYS A 99 20.38 5.35 -25.71
C LYS A 99 21.87 5.24 -26.06
N ASP A 100 22.75 5.78 -25.21
CA ASP A 100 24.21 5.71 -25.35
C ASP A 100 24.82 4.42 -24.75
N GLY A 101 23.99 3.50 -24.24
CA GLY A 101 24.41 2.26 -23.61
C GLY A 101 24.81 2.38 -22.13
N SER A 102 24.85 3.59 -21.56
CA SER A 102 25.07 3.77 -20.13
C SER A 102 23.85 3.33 -19.29
N VAL A 103 24.09 2.93 -18.04
CA VAL A 103 23.05 2.47 -17.11
C VAL A 103 22.92 3.45 -15.96
N TRP A 104 21.68 3.84 -15.64
CA TRP A 104 21.34 4.57 -14.42
C TRP A 104 20.56 3.67 -13.49
N THR A 105 20.93 3.62 -12.22
CA THR A 105 20.11 3.02 -11.16
C THR A 105 19.28 4.11 -10.50
N ILE A 106 17.95 3.98 -10.57
CA ILE A 106 17.01 4.90 -9.92
C ILE A 106 16.11 4.14 -8.94
N ASN A 107 15.52 4.84 -7.98
CA ASN A 107 14.47 4.26 -7.15
C ASN A 107 13.12 4.49 -7.81
N ASP A 108 12.46 3.42 -8.24
CA ASP A 108 11.19 3.42 -8.96
C ASP A 108 10.15 2.54 -8.26
N TYR A 109 8.87 2.87 -8.43
CA TYR A 109 7.76 2.05 -7.97
C TYR A 109 7.53 0.90 -8.95
N SER A 110 8.43 -0.08 -8.92
CA SER A 110 8.59 -1.08 -9.98
C SER A 110 8.25 -2.50 -9.59
N GLU A 111 8.11 -2.80 -8.31
CA GLU A 111 7.80 -4.14 -7.83
C GLU A 111 6.40 -4.19 -7.22
N ARG A 112 5.57 -5.14 -7.64
CA ARG A 112 4.27 -5.40 -7.03
C ARG A 112 4.39 -6.53 -6.01
N LYS A 113 4.03 -6.25 -4.77
CA LYS A 113 3.91 -7.22 -3.69
C LYS A 113 2.46 -7.31 -3.22
N VAL A 114 2.02 -8.54 -2.94
CA VAL A 114 0.73 -8.81 -2.31
C VAL A 114 1.03 -9.48 -0.99
N TYR A 115 0.42 -8.96 0.08
CA TYR A 115 0.48 -9.57 1.40
C TYR A 115 -0.89 -10.16 1.74
N SER A 116 -0.90 -11.22 2.54
CA SER A 116 -2.12 -11.72 3.18
C SER A 116 -2.48 -10.78 4.34
N GLY A 117 -3.74 -10.35 4.41
CA GLY A 117 -4.12 -9.35 5.40
C GLY A 117 -5.60 -8.98 5.45
N GLN A 118 -5.89 -8.04 6.33
CA GLN A 118 -7.22 -7.43 6.46
C GLN A 118 -7.12 -5.91 6.52
N ASN A 119 -8.02 -5.25 5.78
CA ASN A 119 -8.10 -3.81 5.66
C ASN A 119 -9.34 -3.28 6.36
N ARG A 120 -9.15 -2.18 7.09
CA ARG A 120 -10.20 -1.45 7.77
C ARG A 120 -10.09 0.01 7.41
N LEU A 121 -11.24 0.64 7.25
CA LEU A 121 -11.34 2.06 6.98
C LEU A 121 -12.11 2.76 8.10
N PHE A 122 -11.61 3.88 8.57
CA PHE A 122 -12.20 4.72 9.62
C PHE A 122 -12.41 6.13 9.09
N ALA A 123 -13.38 6.84 9.67
CA ALA A 123 -13.79 8.20 9.34
C ALA A 123 -13.88 9.03 10.63
#